data_AF-A0A255R7K8-F1
#
_entry.id   AF-A0A255R7K8-F1
#
_cell.length_a   1.000
_cell.length_b   1.000
_cell.length_c   1.000
_cell.angle_alpha   90.00
_cell.angle_beta   90.00
_cell.angle_gamma   90.00
#
_symmetry.space_group_name_H-M   'P 1'
#
loop_
_entity.id
_entity.type
_entity.pdbx_description
1 polymer ?
#
loop_
_entity_poly.entity_id
_entity_poly.type
_entity_poly.pdbx_seq_one_letter_code
_entity_poly.pdbx_strand_id
1 'polypeptide(L)'
;MDNIQFEVTCPYCGQVFLVSSQAGIQVQCLCPNCQQDVIVDAPIVDNSALLESDFEDSQTNGYQSVTNYPQQVPPETNYYQTSGAQQNNNHQQFAGTVPPQDSLVYDEEQSSKAKKLIIPLLIIALLLGGVAYWFFGIYAPKQQELADYNTAKTKGDIYAAREFLSKHQTDALPDHRTSMESIVEAFVNDSIAWQSTKAGLSEDNLKKSVSLLETYLQDYPKGLHRNEASSELNKYNSLVAADEEARNKVVEIEMVTDGYSMRSYYCNYGSHQTSNGNGGTTYYAESQYISVPVGRAWRMVTYDWNYTTSRMYYPPEIVLDNGSRININEAGSGYVIPGGRSFKIHTKPMYASDYYTYKLKIYFHEDDA
;
A
#
# COMPACT_ATOMS: atom_id res chain seq x y z
N MET A 1 -14.70 -21.42 -18.41
CA MET A 1 -14.74 -20.38 -17.35
C MET A 1 -15.07 -19.10 -18.07
N ASP A 2 -16.27 -18.59 -17.87
CA ASP A 2 -16.81 -17.52 -18.71
C ASP A 2 -16.24 -16.17 -18.24
N ASN A 3 -15.74 -15.38 -19.18
CA ASN A 3 -15.28 -14.03 -18.89
C ASN A 3 -16.50 -13.14 -18.67
N ILE A 4 -16.51 -12.41 -17.57
CA ILE A 4 -17.51 -11.38 -17.26
C ILE A 4 -17.01 -10.02 -17.74
N GLN A 5 -17.92 -9.19 -18.23
CA GLN A 5 -17.65 -7.78 -18.53
C GLN A 5 -18.25 -6.91 -17.44
N PHE A 6 -17.46 -5.97 -16.93
CA PHE A 6 -17.92 -5.02 -15.92
C PHE A 6 -17.32 -3.64 -16.20
N GLU A 7 -18.03 -2.61 -15.73
CA GLU A 7 -17.60 -1.22 -15.86
C GLU A 7 -16.64 -0.84 -14.74
N VAL A 8 -15.60 -0.11 -15.12
CA VAL A 8 -14.54 0.35 -14.24
C VAL A 8 -14.37 1.85 -14.41
N THR A 9 -14.42 2.58 -13.31
CA THR A 9 -14.11 4.02 -13.29
C THR A 9 -12.61 4.19 -13.04
N CYS A 10 -11.91 4.88 -13.94
CA CYS A 10 -10.50 5.20 -13.74
C CYS A 10 -10.33 6.17 -12.56
N PRO A 11 -9.54 5.83 -11.52
CA PRO A 11 -9.34 6.70 -10.36
C PRO A 11 -8.51 7.95 -10.67
N TYR A 12 -7.76 7.95 -11.78
CA TYR A 12 -6.89 9.06 -12.17
C TYR A 12 -7.57 10.12 -13.03
N CYS A 13 -8.54 9.74 -13.86
CA CYS A 13 -9.21 10.66 -14.80
C CYS A 13 -10.75 10.65 -14.73
N GLY A 14 -11.34 9.78 -13.92
CA GLY A 14 -12.79 9.69 -13.72
C GLY A 14 -13.57 9.06 -14.88
N GLN A 15 -12.90 8.59 -15.95
CA GLN A 15 -13.57 7.99 -17.10
C GLN A 15 -13.93 6.53 -16.86
N VAL A 16 -15.16 6.16 -17.23
CA VAL A 16 -15.67 4.78 -17.15
C VAL A 16 -15.31 4.02 -18.43
N PHE A 17 -14.82 2.80 -18.29
CA PHE A 17 -14.49 1.90 -19.41
C PHE A 17 -14.79 0.44 -19.05
N LEU A 18 -14.96 -0.42 -20.06
CA LEU A 18 -15.32 -1.83 -19.88
C LEU A 18 -14.06 -2.71 -19.78
N VAL A 19 -14.06 -3.59 -18.78
CA VAL A 19 -13.00 -4.59 -18.56
C VAL A 19 -13.61 -5.98 -18.60
N SER A 20 -12.91 -6.92 -19.26
CA SER A 20 -13.32 -8.32 -19.39
C SER A 20 -12.36 -9.21 -18.62
N SER A 21 -12.85 -9.96 -17.63
CA SER A 21 -12.03 -10.84 -16.79
C SER A 21 -12.84 -12.03 -16.26
N GLN A 22 -12.15 -13.04 -15.73
CA GLN A 22 -12.78 -14.04 -14.88
C GLN A 22 -13.32 -13.39 -13.60
N ALA A 23 -14.41 -13.93 -13.05
CA ALA A 23 -15.00 -13.46 -11.81
C ALA A 23 -14.08 -13.72 -10.61
N GLY A 24 -14.03 -12.81 -9.65
CA GLY A 24 -13.30 -12.99 -8.38
C GLY A 24 -11.76 -12.95 -8.47
N ILE A 25 -11.20 -12.54 -9.60
CA ILE A 25 -9.74 -12.30 -9.73
C ILE A 25 -9.45 -10.80 -9.88
N GLN A 26 -8.24 -10.42 -9.49
CA GLN A 26 -7.73 -9.07 -9.66
C GLN A 26 -7.17 -8.89 -11.08
N VAL A 27 -7.54 -7.78 -11.72
CA VAL A 27 -7.25 -7.48 -13.12
C VAL A 27 -6.47 -6.17 -13.18
N GLN A 28 -5.31 -6.22 -13.83
CA GLN A 28 -4.58 -5.02 -14.21
C GLN A 28 -4.97 -4.63 -15.64
N CYS A 29 -5.41 -3.38 -15.83
CA CYS A 29 -5.84 -2.86 -17.12
C CYS A 29 -5.38 -1.42 -17.31
N LEU A 30 -4.98 -1.05 -18.54
CA LEU A 30 -4.64 0.34 -18.85
C LEU A 30 -5.91 1.15 -19.10
N CYS A 31 -6.01 2.31 -18.46
CA CYS A 31 -7.08 3.26 -18.77
C CYS A 31 -6.90 3.78 -20.22
N PRO A 32 -7.92 3.65 -21.09
CA PRO A 32 -7.82 4.10 -22.48
C PRO A 32 -7.71 5.64 -22.62
N ASN A 33 -8.06 6.39 -21.59
CA ASN A 33 -8.03 7.86 -21.61
C ASN A 33 -6.68 8.43 -21.12
N CYS A 34 -6.21 8.02 -19.93
CA CYS A 34 -4.98 8.58 -19.34
C CYS A 34 -3.76 7.65 -19.39
N GLN A 35 -3.91 6.44 -19.95
CA GLN A 35 -2.85 5.42 -20.07
C GLN A 35 -2.20 5.01 -18.73
N GLN A 36 -2.88 5.26 -17.61
CA GLN A 36 -2.43 4.79 -16.30
C GLN A 36 -2.91 3.36 -16.05
N ASP A 37 -2.08 2.58 -15.36
CA ASP A 37 -2.45 1.23 -14.91
C ASP A 37 -3.51 1.31 -13.81
N VAL A 38 -4.63 0.65 -14.03
CA VAL A 38 -5.76 0.55 -13.11
C VAL A 38 -5.92 -0.92 -12.71
N ILE A 39 -5.93 -1.17 -11.40
CA ILE A 39 -6.11 -2.50 -10.83
C ILE A 39 -7.52 -2.58 -10.25
N VAL A 40 -8.29 -3.58 -10.68
CA VAL A 40 -9.68 -3.77 -10.28
C VAL A 40 -9.97 -5.22 -9.89
N ASP A 41 -10.83 -5.39 -8.90
CA ASP A 41 -11.32 -6.71 -8.50
C ASP A 41 -12.58 -7.05 -9.29
N ALA A 42 -12.54 -8.14 -10.06
CA ALA A 42 -13.68 -8.56 -10.86
C ALA A 42 -14.83 -9.05 -9.95
N PRO A 43 -16.08 -8.61 -10.17
CA PRO A 43 -17.19 -8.98 -9.30
C PRO A 43 -17.42 -10.49 -9.27
N ILE A 44 -17.78 -11.01 -8.10
CA ILE A 44 -18.11 -12.43 -7.92
C ILE A 44 -19.56 -12.63 -8.36
N VAL A 45 -19.79 -13.45 -9.38
CA VAL A 45 -21.15 -13.80 -9.81
C VAL A 45 -21.58 -15.03 -9.01
N ASP A 46 -22.41 -14.84 -7.98
CA ASP A 46 -23.06 -15.96 -7.28
C ASP A 46 -24.40 -16.25 -7.97
N ASN A 47 -24.52 -17.44 -8.56
CA ASN A 47 -25.72 -17.91 -9.26
C ASN A 47 -26.81 -18.45 -8.30
N SER A 48 -26.77 -18.09 -7.02
CA SER A 48 -27.56 -18.75 -5.96
C SER A 48 -28.54 -17.82 -5.22
N ALA A 49 -29.13 -16.82 -5.89
CA ALA A 49 -30.13 -15.93 -5.27
C ALA A 49 -31.31 -15.60 -6.20
N LEU A 50 -31.85 -16.61 -6.89
CA LEU A 50 -33.17 -16.54 -7.52
C LEU A 50 -34.12 -17.52 -6.81
N LEU A 51 -35.31 -17.03 -6.43
CA LEU A 51 -36.47 -17.68 -5.75
C LEU A 51 -36.39 -17.58 -4.20
N GLU A 52 -37.26 -16.93 -3.41
CA GLU A 52 -38.70 -16.52 -3.42
C GLU A 52 -38.85 -15.27 -2.51
N SER A 53 -39.35 -14.11 -2.96
CA SER A 53 -40.75 -13.60 -3.06
C SER A 53 -41.45 -13.22 -1.74
N ASP A 54 -41.53 -11.90 -1.49
CA ASP A 54 -42.69 -11.09 -1.05
C ASP A 54 -42.36 -9.62 -1.44
N PHE A 55 -42.69 -9.16 -2.67
CA PHE A 55 -43.83 -8.29 -3.05
C PHE A 55 -43.89 -6.97 -2.23
N GLU A 56 -43.93 -5.74 -2.76
CA GLU A 56 -44.37 -5.12 -4.04
C GLU A 56 -43.93 -3.62 -3.92
N ASP A 57 -43.71 -2.76 -4.93
CA ASP A 57 -44.31 -2.63 -6.26
C ASP A 57 -43.51 -1.60 -7.12
N SER A 58 -43.77 -1.63 -8.43
CA SER A 58 -43.33 -0.72 -9.52
C SER A 58 -41.94 -0.99 -10.13
N GLN A 59 -41.79 -1.99 -11.03
CA GLN A 59 -41.99 -1.88 -12.49
C GLN A 59 -41.12 -0.79 -13.17
N THR A 60 -40.34 -0.99 -14.23
CA THR A 60 -39.92 -2.17 -15.03
C THR A 60 -38.89 -1.63 -16.03
N ASN A 61 -37.92 -2.48 -16.38
CA ASN A 61 -37.27 -2.59 -17.69
C ASN A 61 -36.41 -1.44 -18.25
N GLY A 62 -35.12 -1.74 -18.35
CA GLY A 62 -34.50 -2.02 -19.64
C GLY A 62 -34.21 -0.84 -20.56
N TYR A 63 -32.92 -0.53 -20.71
CA TYR A 63 -32.41 0.24 -21.85
C TYR A 63 -31.24 -0.59 -22.41
N GLN A 64 -31.41 -1.40 -23.45
CA GLN A 64 -31.48 -1.02 -24.87
C GLN A 64 -30.50 0.10 -25.25
N SER A 65 -29.46 -0.33 -25.96
CA SER A 65 -28.54 0.46 -26.76
C SER A 65 -29.28 1.28 -27.82
N VAL A 66 -29.07 2.61 -27.85
CA VAL A 66 -29.28 3.43 -29.05
C VAL A 66 -28.22 4.53 -29.13
N THR A 67 -27.39 4.42 -30.15
CA THR A 67 -26.53 5.42 -30.76
C THR A 67 -27.35 6.55 -31.43
N ASN A 68 -27.00 7.83 -31.27
CA ASN A 68 -26.90 8.84 -32.35
C ASN A 68 -26.56 10.28 -31.86
N TYR A 69 -25.38 10.79 -32.27
CA TYR A 69 -24.99 12.15 -32.81
C TYR A 69 -25.40 13.47 -32.12
N PRO A 70 -24.86 14.66 -32.51
CA PRO A 70 -23.59 15.01 -33.19
C PRO A 70 -22.80 16.16 -32.49
N GLN A 71 -21.58 16.40 -32.98
CA GLN A 71 -20.78 17.61 -32.76
C GLN A 71 -21.50 18.91 -33.16
N GLN A 72 -21.24 20.01 -32.43
CA GLN A 72 -21.16 21.35 -33.01
C GLN A 72 -20.33 22.34 -32.16
N VAL A 73 -19.49 23.08 -32.87
CA VAL A 73 -18.46 24.06 -32.47
C VAL A 73 -19.09 25.46 -32.21
N PRO A 74 -18.35 26.49 -31.72
CA PRO A 74 -18.82 27.52 -30.80
C PRO A 74 -19.24 28.83 -31.49
N PRO A 75 -19.65 29.85 -30.71
CA PRO A 75 -18.99 31.14 -30.93
C PRO A 75 -18.65 31.90 -29.64
N GLU A 76 -17.48 32.55 -29.68
CA GLU A 76 -17.04 33.62 -28.79
C GLU A 76 -17.96 34.85 -28.91
N THR A 77 -18.24 35.55 -27.81
CA THR A 77 -18.19 37.02 -27.78
C THR A 77 -18.05 37.57 -26.36
N ASN A 78 -17.05 38.43 -26.24
CA ASN A 78 -16.69 39.37 -25.19
C ASN A 78 -17.82 39.89 -24.27
N TYR A 79 -17.59 39.78 -22.96
CA TYR A 79 -18.16 40.67 -21.96
C TYR A 79 -17.04 41.45 -21.29
N TYR A 80 -16.99 42.76 -21.52
CA TYR A 80 -16.44 43.71 -20.56
C TYR A 80 -17.59 44.45 -19.92
N GLN A 81 -17.79 44.26 -18.62
CA GLN A 81 -18.41 45.25 -17.76
C GLN A 81 -17.66 45.31 -16.43
N THR A 82 -16.93 46.40 -16.30
CA THR A 82 -16.30 46.92 -15.08
C THR A 82 -17.35 47.35 -14.08
N SER A 83 -17.14 47.06 -12.79
CA SER A 83 -17.67 47.93 -11.73
C SER A 83 -16.80 47.86 -10.47
N GLY A 84 -16.46 49.06 -9.99
CA GLY A 84 -16.00 49.35 -8.64
C GLY A 84 -14.48 49.41 -8.51
N ALA A 85 -13.87 50.39 -7.85
CA ALA A 85 -14.32 51.63 -7.24
C ALA A 85 -13.02 52.34 -6.79
N GLN A 86 -13.08 53.68 -6.67
CA GLN A 86 -12.65 54.44 -5.50
C GLN A 86 -11.88 55.75 -5.79
N GLN A 87 -12.44 56.79 -5.18
CA GLN A 87 -11.82 57.82 -4.36
C GLN A 87 -11.10 59.04 -4.97
N ASN A 88 -11.67 60.17 -4.53
CA ASN A 88 -11.04 61.33 -3.86
C ASN A 88 -10.70 62.60 -4.67
N ASN A 89 -11.41 63.66 -4.25
CA ASN A 89 -10.97 65.03 -3.93
C ASN A 89 -10.00 65.74 -4.89
N ASN A 90 -10.42 66.87 -5.49
CA ASN A 90 -10.24 68.21 -4.91
C ASN A 90 -10.56 69.36 -5.89
N HIS A 91 -11.01 70.48 -5.30
CA HIS A 91 -10.75 71.90 -5.66
C HIS A 91 -11.51 72.63 -6.80
N GLN A 92 -12.33 73.57 -6.32
CA GLN A 92 -12.38 75.03 -6.62
C GLN A 92 -12.97 75.62 -7.92
N GLN A 93 -14.03 76.42 -7.66
CA GLN A 93 -14.34 77.79 -8.13
C GLN A 93 -14.61 78.04 -9.63
N PHE A 94 -15.77 78.61 -9.96
CA PHE A 94 -15.95 80.05 -10.28
C PHE A 94 -17.42 80.44 -10.53
N ALA A 95 -17.84 81.51 -9.84
CA ALA A 95 -18.85 82.54 -10.12
C ALA A 95 -20.25 82.25 -10.73
N GLY A 96 -21.30 82.75 -10.06
CA GLY A 96 -22.35 83.55 -10.73
C GLY A 96 -23.83 83.24 -10.46
N THR A 97 -24.39 83.87 -9.42
CA THR A 97 -25.79 84.38 -9.26
C THR A 97 -27.00 83.41 -9.16
N VAL A 98 -27.90 83.70 -8.19
CA VAL A 98 -29.20 83.08 -7.83
C VAL A 98 -30.34 84.11 -8.00
N PRO A 99 -31.66 83.84 -7.79
CA PRO A 99 -32.55 82.64 -7.87
C PRO A 99 -33.89 83.01 -8.63
N PRO A 100 -35.16 82.53 -8.38
CA PRO A 100 -35.75 81.39 -7.61
C PRO A 100 -36.99 80.62 -8.24
N GLN A 101 -37.26 79.43 -7.67
CA GLN A 101 -38.52 78.78 -7.19
C GLN A 101 -39.90 78.66 -7.93
N ASP A 102 -40.48 77.47 -7.70
CA ASP A 102 -41.89 77.08 -7.41
C ASP A 102 -42.95 77.17 -8.54
N SER A 103 -43.95 76.30 -8.71
CA SER A 103 -44.57 75.25 -7.87
C SER A 103 -45.47 74.33 -8.74
N LEU A 104 -45.81 73.16 -8.17
CA LEU A 104 -46.67 72.07 -8.68
C LEU A 104 -48.17 72.42 -8.71
N VAL A 105 -48.92 71.86 -9.67
CA VAL A 105 -50.34 71.47 -9.49
C VAL A 105 -50.64 70.21 -10.32
N TYR A 106 -51.10 69.15 -9.66
CA TYR A 106 -51.72 67.95 -10.24
C TYR A 106 -53.24 68.14 -10.26
N ASP A 107 -53.91 67.59 -11.29
CA ASP A 107 -55.34 67.27 -11.20
C ASP A 107 -55.55 65.77 -11.43
N GLU A 108 -56.37 65.22 -10.54
CA GLU A 108 -56.54 63.81 -10.22
C GLU A 108 -58.01 63.45 -10.48
N GLU A 109 -58.34 62.75 -11.57
CA GLU A 109 -59.71 62.24 -11.73
C GLU A 109 -59.81 61.00 -12.65
N GLN A 110 -59.21 59.88 -12.21
CA GLN A 110 -59.49 58.56 -12.81
C GLN A 110 -59.22 57.38 -11.84
N SER A 111 -59.67 57.48 -10.58
CA SER A 111 -59.28 56.52 -9.52
C SER A 111 -60.45 55.91 -8.74
N SER A 112 -61.37 55.20 -9.41
CA SER A 112 -62.42 54.44 -8.68
C SER A 112 -62.62 52.98 -9.12
N LYS A 113 -62.18 52.59 -10.33
CA LYS A 113 -62.11 51.16 -10.74
C LYS A 113 -60.76 50.50 -10.43
N ALA A 114 -59.68 51.27 -10.36
CA ALA A 114 -58.35 50.76 -10.02
C ALA A 114 -58.29 50.22 -8.57
N LYS A 115 -58.96 50.87 -7.61
CA LYS A 115 -58.91 50.50 -6.18
C LYS A 115 -59.59 49.15 -5.84
N LYS A 116 -60.51 48.63 -6.65
CA LYS A 116 -61.17 47.33 -6.42
C LYS A 116 -60.38 46.12 -6.94
N LEU A 117 -59.37 46.32 -7.79
CA LEU A 117 -58.48 45.27 -8.29
C LEU A 117 -57.17 45.15 -7.50
N ILE A 118 -56.79 46.15 -6.71
CA ILE A 118 -55.52 46.18 -5.95
C ILE A 118 -55.49 45.13 -4.84
N ILE A 119 -56.58 44.96 -4.09
CA ILE A 119 -56.67 43.99 -2.98
C ILE A 119 -56.50 42.54 -3.47
N PRO A 120 -57.22 42.06 -4.52
CA PRO A 120 -56.98 40.70 -5.03
C PRO A 120 -55.58 40.54 -5.67
N LEU A 121 -55.01 41.59 -6.28
CA LEU A 121 -53.63 41.58 -6.79
C LEU A 121 -52.58 41.40 -5.68
N LEU A 122 -52.77 42.06 -4.53
CA LEU A 122 -51.89 41.91 -3.36
C LEU A 122 -51.96 40.49 -2.78
N ILE A 123 -53.15 39.89 -2.73
CA ILE A 123 -53.31 38.49 -2.28
C ILE A 123 -52.59 37.53 -3.23
N ILE A 124 -52.72 37.73 -4.55
CA ILE A 124 -52.00 36.93 -5.54
C ILE A 124 -50.49 37.13 -5.43
N ALA A 125 -50.00 38.36 -5.24
CA ALA A 125 -48.58 38.64 -5.06
C ALA A 125 -48.00 37.99 -3.78
N LEU A 126 -48.75 37.97 -2.68
CA LEU A 126 -48.36 37.26 -1.46
C LEU A 126 -48.32 35.74 -1.64
N LEU A 127 -49.30 35.17 -2.36
CA LEU A 127 -49.32 33.75 -2.68
C LEU A 127 -48.14 33.37 -3.59
N LEU A 128 -47.88 34.16 -4.64
CA LEU A 128 -46.74 33.97 -5.52
C LEU A 128 -45.41 34.13 -4.77
N GLY A 129 -45.30 35.10 -3.88
CA GLY A 129 -44.13 35.28 -3.01
C GLY A 129 -43.91 34.10 -2.06
N GLY A 130 -44.98 33.55 -1.47
CA GLY A 130 -44.92 32.37 -0.61
C GLY A 130 -44.51 31.11 -1.37
N VAL A 131 -45.08 30.89 -2.57
CA VAL A 131 -44.70 29.77 -3.45
C VAL A 131 -43.26 29.91 -3.93
N ALA A 132 -42.84 31.12 -4.31
CA ALA A 132 -41.45 31.38 -4.70
C ALA A 132 -40.48 31.15 -3.53
N TYR A 133 -40.79 31.61 -2.33
CA TYR A 133 -39.98 31.37 -1.14
C TYR A 133 -39.87 29.88 -0.80
N TRP A 134 -40.99 29.13 -0.85
CA TRP A 134 -40.95 27.69 -0.62
C TRP A 134 -40.12 26.96 -1.68
N PHE A 135 -40.28 27.33 -2.96
CA PHE A 135 -39.58 26.68 -4.07
C PHE A 135 -38.09 26.99 -4.05
N PHE A 136 -37.69 28.26 -3.99
CA PHE A 136 -36.29 28.69 -4.03
C PHE A 136 -35.58 28.57 -2.67
N GLY A 137 -36.29 28.75 -1.56
CA GLY A 137 -35.71 28.74 -0.22
C GLY A 137 -35.68 27.38 0.45
N ILE A 138 -36.53 26.43 0.05
CA ILE A 138 -36.67 25.13 0.74
C ILE A 138 -36.56 23.95 -0.23
N TYR A 139 -37.32 23.94 -1.33
CA TYR A 139 -37.42 22.78 -2.22
C TYR A 139 -36.19 22.59 -3.11
N ALA A 140 -35.81 23.63 -3.87
CA ALA A 140 -34.65 23.61 -4.75
C ALA A 140 -33.33 23.26 -4.03
N PRO A 141 -32.98 23.87 -2.88
CA PRO A 141 -31.74 23.52 -2.17
C PRO A 141 -31.74 22.08 -1.65
N LYS A 142 -32.87 21.53 -1.20
CA LYS A 142 -32.97 20.12 -0.78
C LYS A 142 -32.76 19.14 -1.94
N GLN A 143 -33.29 19.45 -3.12
CA GLN A 143 -33.07 18.60 -4.30
C GLN A 143 -31.61 18.66 -4.77
N GLN A 144 -30.99 19.84 -4.69
CA GLN A 144 -29.58 20.03 -5.02
C GLN A 144 -28.67 19.28 -4.04
N GLU A 145 -28.93 19.39 -2.73
CA GLU A 145 -28.20 18.66 -1.69
C GLU A 145 -28.28 17.15 -1.88
N LEU A 146 -29.47 16.61 -2.18
CA LEU A 146 -29.62 15.18 -2.41
C LEU A 146 -28.86 14.71 -3.66
N ALA A 147 -28.86 15.50 -4.72
CA ALA A 147 -28.10 15.21 -5.94
C ALA A 147 -26.58 15.26 -5.69
N ASP A 148 -26.10 16.26 -4.95
CA ASP A 148 -24.70 16.40 -4.56
C ASP A 148 -24.26 15.27 -3.62
N TYR A 149 -25.11 14.87 -2.66
CA TYR A 149 -24.88 13.73 -1.77
C TYR A 149 -24.77 12.41 -2.54
N ASN A 150 -25.72 12.12 -3.42
CA ASN A 150 -25.69 10.90 -4.22
C ASN A 150 -24.46 10.85 -5.15
N THR A 151 -24.06 12.01 -5.70
CA THR A 151 -22.84 12.11 -6.49
C THR A 151 -21.61 11.82 -5.65
N ALA A 152 -21.50 12.42 -4.45
CA ALA A 152 -20.39 12.19 -3.54
C ALA A 152 -20.33 10.74 -3.05
N LYS A 153 -21.48 10.15 -2.73
CA LYS A 153 -21.62 8.76 -2.30
C LYS A 153 -21.22 7.78 -3.39
N THR A 154 -21.59 8.07 -4.64
CA THR A 154 -21.24 7.22 -5.80
C THR A 154 -19.74 7.26 -6.08
N LYS A 155 -19.11 8.43 -5.94
CA LYS A 155 -17.65 8.55 -6.05
C LYS A 155 -16.92 7.84 -4.91
N GLY A 156 -17.44 7.96 -3.68
CA GLY A 156 -16.90 7.26 -2.50
C GLY A 156 -15.49 7.72 -2.08
N ASP A 157 -14.98 8.82 -2.65
CA ASP A 157 -13.67 9.36 -2.33
C ASP A 157 -13.75 10.53 -1.34
N ILE A 158 -12.62 10.84 -0.70
CA ILE A 158 -12.57 11.93 0.28
C ILE A 158 -12.79 13.32 -0.34
N TYR A 159 -12.40 13.52 -1.59
CA TYR A 159 -12.51 14.84 -2.23
C TYR A 159 -13.97 15.21 -2.43
N ALA A 160 -14.77 14.26 -2.91
CA ALA A 160 -16.20 14.39 -3.07
C ALA A 160 -16.92 14.55 -1.73
N ALA A 161 -16.51 13.81 -0.69
CA ALA A 161 -17.05 13.96 0.66
C ALA A 161 -16.76 15.35 1.24
N ARG A 162 -15.52 15.87 1.11
CA ARG A 162 -15.15 17.21 1.55
C ARG A 162 -15.83 18.30 0.73
N GLU A 163 -15.94 18.14 -0.58
CA GLU A 163 -16.64 19.07 -1.46
C GLU A 163 -18.10 19.19 -1.03
N PHE A 164 -18.80 18.06 -0.82
CA PHE A 164 -20.17 18.04 -0.32
C PHE A 164 -20.31 18.76 1.03
N LEU A 165 -19.46 18.43 2.01
CA LEU A 165 -19.49 19.06 3.34
C LEU A 165 -19.20 20.57 3.26
N SER A 166 -18.31 20.98 2.36
CA SER A 166 -17.97 22.39 2.17
C SER A 166 -19.10 23.19 1.49
N LYS A 167 -19.81 22.55 0.58
CA LYS A 167 -20.92 23.12 -0.19
C LYS A 167 -22.19 23.20 0.65
N HIS A 168 -22.46 22.18 1.47
CA HIS A 168 -23.66 22.05 2.28
C HIS A 168 -23.43 22.23 3.80
N GLN A 169 -22.80 23.34 4.19
CA GLN A 169 -22.43 23.60 5.58
C GLN A 169 -23.63 23.80 6.52
N THR A 170 -24.78 24.23 6.03
CA THR A 170 -25.94 24.59 6.86
C THR A 170 -27.23 23.87 6.46
N ASP A 171 -27.27 23.28 5.27
CA ASP A 171 -28.44 22.67 4.64
C ASP A 171 -28.31 21.16 4.43
N ALA A 172 -27.11 20.57 4.66
CA ALA A 172 -26.92 19.12 4.63
C ALA A 172 -27.84 18.43 5.64
N LEU A 173 -28.53 17.36 5.21
CA LEU A 173 -29.25 16.49 6.13
C LEU A 173 -28.27 15.87 7.14
N PRO A 174 -28.66 15.71 8.42
CA PRO A 174 -27.80 15.15 9.45
C PRO A 174 -27.18 13.80 9.04
N ASP A 175 -27.98 12.89 8.47
CA ASP A 175 -27.51 11.56 8.05
C ASP A 175 -26.53 11.63 6.87
N HIS A 176 -26.76 12.53 5.91
CA HIS A 176 -25.86 12.74 4.78
C HIS A 176 -24.53 13.32 5.24
N ARG A 177 -24.58 14.29 6.15
CA ARG A 177 -23.39 14.87 6.79
C ARG A 177 -22.59 13.79 7.52
N THR A 178 -23.21 13.04 8.43
CA THR A 178 -22.53 11.98 9.19
C THR A 178 -21.93 10.93 8.26
N SER A 179 -22.64 10.55 7.19
CA SER A 179 -22.11 9.65 6.17
C SER A 179 -20.83 10.20 5.51
N MET A 180 -20.80 11.47 5.13
CA MET A 180 -19.61 12.08 4.50
C MET A 180 -18.49 12.33 5.51
N GLU A 181 -18.80 12.73 6.73
CA GLU A 181 -17.83 12.87 7.82
C GLU A 181 -17.16 11.53 8.14
N SER A 182 -17.90 10.42 8.13
CA SER A 182 -17.34 9.09 8.37
C SER A 182 -16.32 8.67 7.29
N ILE A 183 -16.55 9.06 6.02
CA ILE A 183 -15.59 8.83 4.93
C ILE A 183 -14.32 9.65 5.17
N VAL A 184 -14.48 10.92 5.56
CA VAL A 184 -13.36 11.82 5.87
C VAL A 184 -12.56 11.29 7.07
N GLU A 185 -13.22 10.85 8.13
CA GLU A 185 -12.59 10.31 9.33
C GLU A 185 -11.82 9.02 9.04
N ALA A 186 -12.42 8.07 8.31
CA ALA A 186 -11.76 6.83 7.92
C ALA A 186 -10.46 7.12 7.14
N PHE A 187 -10.49 8.08 6.22
CA PHE A 187 -9.30 8.51 5.48
C PHE A 187 -8.24 9.16 6.36
N VAL A 188 -8.65 10.03 7.30
CA VAL A 188 -7.70 10.69 8.20
C VAL A 188 -7.01 9.66 9.09
N ASN A 189 -7.76 8.69 9.60
CA ASN A 189 -7.22 7.59 10.39
C ASN A 189 -6.25 6.72 9.58
N ASP A 190 -6.60 6.36 8.35
CA ASP A 190 -5.71 5.65 7.41
C ASP A 190 -4.40 6.43 7.16
N SER A 191 -4.50 7.73 6.88
CA SER A 191 -3.35 8.59 6.64
C SER A 191 -2.43 8.70 7.87
N ILE A 192 -3.00 8.85 9.06
CA ILE A 192 -2.23 8.92 10.32
C ILE A 192 -1.54 7.58 10.60
N ALA A 193 -2.26 6.47 10.44
CA ALA A 193 -1.70 5.13 10.62
C ALA A 193 -0.55 4.86 9.64
N TRP A 194 -0.70 5.30 8.39
CA TRP A 194 0.37 5.19 7.40
C TRP A 194 1.62 6.00 7.78
N GLN A 195 1.45 7.25 8.22
CA GLN A 195 2.59 8.07 8.68
C GLN A 195 3.30 7.44 9.87
N SER A 196 2.54 6.90 10.83
CA SER A 196 3.11 6.18 11.98
C SER A 196 3.86 4.92 11.54
N THR A 197 3.32 4.17 10.58
CA THR A 197 3.94 2.97 10.02
C THR A 197 5.27 3.31 9.37
N LYS A 198 5.29 4.32 8.48
CA LYS A 198 6.49 4.83 7.82
C LYS A 198 7.57 5.26 8.81
N ALA A 199 7.20 5.98 9.86
CA ALA A 199 8.15 6.42 10.88
C ALA A 199 8.77 5.25 11.67
N GLY A 200 8.10 4.09 11.71
CA GLY A 200 8.60 2.89 12.35
C GLY A 200 9.47 2.00 11.46
N LEU A 201 9.54 2.25 10.15
CA LEU A 201 10.35 1.47 9.22
C LEU A 201 11.84 1.77 9.44
N SER A 202 12.63 0.71 9.48
CA SER A 202 14.08 0.77 9.65
C SER A 202 14.74 -0.41 8.93
N GLU A 203 15.83 -0.13 8.22
CA GLU A 203 16.67 -1.16 7.60
C GLU A 203 17.47 -1.95 8.65
N ASP A 204 17.72 -1.38 9.83
CA ASP A 204 18.43 -2.06 10.94
C ASP A 204 17.58 -3.16 11.60
N ASN A 205 16.27 -3.18 11.35
CA ASN A 205 15.36 -4.19 11.88
C ASN A 205 14.29 -4.58 10.84
N LEU A 206 14.74 -5.27 9.78
CA LEU A 206 13.90 -5.66 8.64
C LEU A 206 12.66 -6.45 9.04
N LYS A 207 12.77 -7.40 9.99
CA LYS A 207 11.63 -8.21 10.45
C LYS A 207 10.54 -7.37 11.12
N LYS A 208 10.93 -6.38 11.93
CA LYS A 208 9.99 -5.45 12.54
C LYS A 208 9.29 -4.60 11.47
N SER A 209 10.04 -4.11 10.49
CA SER A 209 9.50 -3.32 9.36
C SER A 209 8.47 -4.11 8.54
N VAL A 210 8.78 -5.37 8.20
CA VAL A 210 7.84 -6.28 7.52
C VAL A 210 6.57 -6.46 8.34
N SER A 211 6.70 -6.77 9.64
CA SER A 211 5.54 -6.96 10.52
C SER A 211 4.66 -5.70 10.65
N LEU A 212 5.25 -4.50 10.70
CA LEU A 212 4.51 -3.24 10.70
C LEU A 212 3.72 -3.05 9.39
N LEU A 213 4.32 -3.34 8.25
CA LEU A 213 3.69 -3.21 6.93
C LEU A 213 2.55 -4.22 6.75
N GLU A 214 2.74 -5.47 7.17
CA GLU A 214 1.68 -6.50 7.16
C GLU A 214 0.51 -6.10 8.05
N THR A 215 0.78 -5.57 9.25
CA THR A 215 -0.26 -5.10 10.17
C THR A 215 -1.05 -3.94 9.55
N TYR A 216 -0.37 -2.96 8.98
CA TYR A 216 -1.05 -1.84 8.30
C TYR A 216 -1.93 -2.33 7.13
N LEU A 217 -1.43 -3.24 6.30
CA LEU A 217 -2.19 -3.81 5.17
C LEU A 217 -3.40 -4.65 5.62
N GLN A 218 -3.31 -5.29 6.80
CA GLN A 218 -4.40 -6.03 7.40
C GLN A 218 -5.48 -5.10 7.97
N ASP A 219 -5.09 -4.05 8.68
CA ASP A 219 -6.00 -3.10 9.31
C ASP A 219 -6.68 -2.17 8.28
N TYR A 220 -6.00 -1.89 7.17
CA TYR A 220 -6.45 -0.98 6.11
C TYR A 220 -6.48 -1.66 4.72
N PRO A 221 -7.30 -2.71 4.52
CA PRO A 221 -7.30 -3.53 3.29
C PRO A 221 -7.78 -2.79 2.04
N LYS A 222 -8.47 -1.65 2.22
CA LYS A 222 -8.92 -0.72 1.16
C LYS A 222 -8.40 0.71 1.40
N GLY A 223 -7.34 0.86 2.20
CA GLY A 223 -6.73 2.15 2.49
C GLY A 223 -6.10 2.79 1.25
N LEU A 224 -5.97 4.12 1.27
CA LEU A 224 -5.39 4.90 0.17
C LEU A 224 -3.92 4.52 -0.06
N HIS A 225 -3.18 4.30 1.04
CA HIS A 225 -1.75 4.01 0.97
C HIS A 225 -1.45 2.50 0.83
N ARG A 226 -2.48 1.67 0.59
CA ARG A 226 -2.30 0.22 0.43
C ARG A 226 -1.26 -0.14 -0.63
N ASN A 227 -1.28 0.53 -1.79
CA ASN A 227 -0.35 0.22 -2.88
C ASN A 227 1.08 0.63 -2.51
N GLU A 228 1.22 1.78 -1.84
CA GLU A 228 2.51 2.26 -1.34
C GLU A 228 3.08 1.30 -0.28
N ALA A 229 2.26 0.90 0.70
CA ALA A 229 2.61 -0.07 1.73
C ALA A 229 2.95 -1.45 1.15
N SER A 230 2.22 -1.91 0.13
CA SER A 230 2.52 -3.18 -0.56
C SER A 230 3.85 -3.11 -1.30
N SER A 231 4.16 -1.97 -1.92
CA SER A 231 5.46 -1.75 -2.58
C SER A 231 6.61 -1.75 -1.58
N GLU A 232 6.47 -1.05 -0.45
CA GLU A 232 7.46 -1.09 0.63
C GLU A 232 7.61 -2.49 1.22
N LEU A 233 6.51 -3.24 1.40
CA LEU A 233 6.57 -4.62 1.88
C LEU A 233 7.40 -5.50 0.95
N ASN A 234 7.20 -5.39 -0.36
CA ASN A 234 7.99 -6.11 -1.35
C ASN A 234 9.48 -5.73 -1.28
N LYS A 235 9.78 -4.43 -1.11
CA LYS A 235 11.16 -3.95 -0.91
C LYS A 235 11.77 -4.53 0.36
N TYR A 236 11.09 -4.47 1.50
CA TYR A 236 11.62 -5.01 2.76
C TYR A 236 11.76 -6.53 2.72
N ASN A 237 10.83 -7.25 2.08
CA ASN A 237 10.96 -8.70 1.87
C ASN A 237 12.17 -9.06 1.00
N SER A 238 12.47 -8.28 -0.05
CA SER A 238 13.68 -8.51 -0.85
C SER A 238 14.96 -8.19 -0.06
N LEU A 239 14.94 -7.16 0.79
CA LEU A 239 16.03 -6.88 1.72
C LEU A 239 16.22 -8.01 2.73
N VAL A 240 15.13 -8.57 3.29
CA VAL A 240 15.20 -9.74 4.19
C VAL A 240 15.84 -10.92 3.46
N ALA A 241 15.42 -11.20 2.22
CA ALA A 241 15.99 -12.29 1.43
C ALA A 241 17.49 -12.07 1.15
N ALA A 242 17.90 -10.86 0.80
CA ALA A 242 19.30 -10.51 0.54
C ALA A 242 20.16 -10.56 1.82
N ASP A 243 19.61 -10.12 2.94
CA ASP A 243 20.23 -10.17 4.27
C ASP A 243 20.34 -11.62 4.78
N GLU A 244 19.34 -12.46 4.52
CA GLU A 244 19.42 -13.91 4.73
C GLU A 244 20.46 -14.56 3.82
N GLU A 245 20.53 -14.22 2.53
CA GLU A 245 21.56 -14.71 1.61
C GLU A 245 22.97 -14.27 2.02
N ALA A 246 23.13 -13.03 2.46
CA ALA A 246 24.39 -12.47 2.93
C ALA A 246 24.86 -13.11 4.25
N ARG A 247 23.92 -13.41 5.16
CA ARG A 247 24.19 -14.23 6.36
C ARG A 247 24.50 -15.68 5.98
N ASN A 248 23.84 -16.22 4.96
CA ASN A 248 24.03 -17.59 4.47
C ASN A 248 25.32 -17.78 3.66
N LYS A 249 26.38 -17.06 3.99
CA LYS A 249 27.72 -17.41 3.54
C LYS A 249 28.12 -18.74 4.16
N VAL A 250 28.08 -19.78 3.33
CA VAL A 250 28.37 -21.15 3.74
C VAL A 250 29.87 -21.41 3.68
N VAL A 251 30.46 -21.81 4.80
CA VAL A 251 31.79 -22.42 4.80
C VAL A 251 31.62 -23.92 4.62
N GLU A 252 32.14 -24.44 3.51
CA GLU A 252 32.17 -25.86 3.21
C GLU A 252 33.58 -26.40 3.45
N ILE A 253 33.67 -27.35 4.37
CA ILE A 253 34.89 -28.13 4.60
C ILE A 253 34.65 -29.55 4.10
N GLU A 254 35.42 -29.99 3.10
CA GLU A 254 35.41 -31.37 2.63
C GLU A 254 36.74 -32.06 2.97
N MET A 255 36.64 -33.20 3.65
CA MET A 255 37.77 -34.06 3.98
C MET A 255 37.55 -35.46 3.39
N VAL A 256 38.51 -35.93 2.60
CA VAL A 256 38.56 -37.31 2.11
C VAL A 256 39.82 -37.99 2.61
N THR A 257 39.68 -39.15 3.21
CA THR A 257 40.77 -39.94 3.82
C THR A 257 40.54 -41.41 3.55
N ASP A 258 41.61 -42.20 3.45
CA ASP A 258 41.56 -43.66 3.34
C ASP A 258 41.89 -44.40 4.64
N GLY A 259 41.84 -43.69 5.76
CA GLY A 259 42.15 -44.24 7.09
C GLY A 259 43.65 -44.28 7.41
N TYR A 260 44.52 -44.12 6.42
CA TYR A 260 45.97 -44.01 6.63
C TYR A 260 46.46 -42.57 6.42
N SER A 261 45.96 -41.89 5.40
CA SER A 261 46.33 -40.51 5.11
C SER A 261 45.15 -39.70 4.58
N MET A 262 45.26 -38.38 4.68
CA MET A 262 44.30 -37.46 4.07
C MET A 262 44.55 -37.43 2.56
N ARG A 263 43.58 -37.92 1.78
CA ARG A 263 43.63 -37.92 0.31
C ARG A 263 43.37 -36.54 -0.26
N SER A 264 42.38 -35.85 0.28
CA SER A 264 42.07 -34.47 -0.10
C SER A 264 41.48 -33.70 1.06
N TYR A 265 41.72 -32.40 1.02
CA TYR A 265 41.15 -31.43 1.92
C TYR A 265 40.77 -30.20 1.11
N TYR A 266 39.55 -29.72 1.30
CA TYR A 266 39.03 -28.52 0.67
C TYR A 266 38.33 -27.66 1.72
N CYS A 267 38.61 -26.36 1.69
CA CYS A 267 37.88 -25.34 2.42
C CYS A 267 37.75 -24.13 1.48
N ASN A 268 36.52 -23.68 1.24
CA ASN A 268 36.25 -22.55 0.35
C ASN A 268 36.76 -21.19 0.92
N TYR A 269 37.21 -21.15 2.17
CA TYR A 269 37.79 -19.98 2.83
C TYR A 269 39.32 -20.04 3.05
N GLY A 270 40.00 -21.03 2.45
CA GLY A 270 41.46 -21.19 2.54
C GLY A 270 41.94 -22.03 3.73
N SER A 271 43.25 -22.28 3.82
CA SER A 271 43.84 -23.25 4.77
C SER A 271 45.24 -22.87 5.25
N HIS A 272 45.57 -23.12 6.52
CA HIS A 272 46.92 -22.93 7.08
C HIS A 272 47.67 -24.26 7.26
N GLN A 273 48.77 -24.45 6.52
CA GLN A 273 49.58 -25.67 6.54
C GLN A 273 50.42 -25.84 7.82
N THR A 274 50.24 -26.95 8.55
CA THR A 274 51.30 -27.50 9.41
C THR A 274 51.41 -29.02 9.20
N SER A 275 52.61 -29.49 8.85
CA SER A 275 52.95 -30.90 8.74
C SER A 275 53.65 -31.37 10.03
N ASN A 276 53.03 -32.29 10.77
CA ASN A 276 53.72 -32.99 11.85
C ASN A 276 54.21 -34.34 11.33
N GLY A 277 55.49 -34.40 10.96
CA GLY A 277 56.22 -35.65 10.89
C GLY A 277 56.75 -35.98 12.28
N ASN A 278 56.22 -37.00 12.93
CA ASN A 278 57.00 -37.85 13.83
C ASN A 278 56.26 -39.14 14.18
N GLY A 279 56.98 -40.26 14.02
CA GLY A 279 56.47 -41.62 14.10
C GLY A 279 55.95 -42.01 15.48
N GLY A 280 54.73 -42.55 15.47
CA GLY A 280 54.08 -43.22 16.58
C GLY A 280 52.70 -43.66 16.11
N THR A 281 52.43 -44.97 16.17
CA THR A 281 51.30 -45.65 15.50
C THR A 281 49.95 -45.30 16.13
N THR A 282 49.42 -44.13 15.77
CA THR A 282 48.04 -43.72 16.07
C THR A 282 47.52 -43.02 14.83
N TYR A 283 46.74 -43.73 13.99
CA TYR A 283 46.27 -43.23 12.69
C TYR A 283 45.07 -42.31 12.90
N TYR A 284 45.34 -41.02 13.12
CA TYR A 284 44.33 -39.97 13.07
C TYR A 284 44.68 -38.98 11.96
N ALA A 285 43.67 -38.50 11.25
CA ALA A 285 43.80 -37.44 10.26
C ALA A 285 43.25 -36.12 10.83
N GLU A 286 43.96 -35.03 10.58
CA GLU A 286 43.52 -33.69 10.93
C GLU A 286 43.46 -32.81 9.70
N SER A 287 42.48 -31.91 9.64
CA SER A 287 42.49 -30.82 8.68
C SER A 287 43.60 -29.83 9.00
N GLN A 288 43.87 -28.95 8.03
CA GLN A 288 44.61 -27.73 8.30
C GLN A 288 43.84 -26.82 9.27
N TYR A 289 44.56 -25.92 9.94
CA TYR A 289 43.91 -24.88 10.72
C TYR A 289 43.19 -23.90 9.78
N ILE A 290 42.01 -23.49 10.21
CA ILE A 290 41.11 -22.56 9.53
C ILE A 290 40.90 -21.39 10.47
N SER A 291 41.22 -20.19 10.00
CA SER A 291 41.07 -18.96 10.77
C SER A 291 39.67 -18.38 10.56
N VAL A 292 38.96 -18.12 11.64
CA VAL A 292 37.71 -17.33 11.62
C VAL A 292 38.09 -15.85 11.69
N PRO A 293 37.71 -15.02 10.69
CA PRO A 293 38.08 -13.61 10.67
C PRO A 293 37.65 -12.86 11.95
N VAL A 294 38.45 -11.87 12.36
CA VAL A 294 38.11 -11.01 13.50
C VAL A 294 36.81 -10.26 13.20
N GLY A 295 35.87 -10.26 14.14
CA GLY A 295 34.55 -9.65 13.98
C GLY A 295 33.50 -10.51 13.28
N ARG A 296 33.84 -11.76 12.92
CA ARG A 296 32.90 -12.76 12.38
C ARG A 296 32.75 -13.92 13.35
N ALA A 297 31.65 -14.65 13.31
CA ALA A 297 31.46 -15.89 14.05
C ALA A 297 30.95 -16.96 13.09
N TRP A 298 31.42 -18.20 13.22
CA TRP A 298 30.99 -19.29 12.35
C TRP A 298 30.19 -20.30 13.16
N ARG A 299 28.91 -20.46 12.80
CA ARG A 299 28.00 -21.41 13.43
C ARG A 299 27.92 -22.68 12.61
N MET A 300 28.16 -23.84 13.21
CA MET A 300 27.95 -25.11 12.51
C MET A 300 26.46 -25.30 12.25
N VAL A 301 26.08 -25.56 11.00
CA VAL A 301 24.69 -25.76 10.56
C VAL A 301 24.38 -27.24 10.50
N THR A 302 25.20 -27.98 9.76
CA THR A 302 25.03 -29.42 9.55
C THR A 302 26.35 -30.03 9.05
N TYR A 303 26.40 -31.35 8.99
CA TYR A 303 27.50 -32.08 8.39
C TYR A 303 26.98 -33.35 7.70
N ASP A 304 27.58 -33.69 6.57
CA ASP A 304 27.35 -34.94 5.87
C ASP A 304 28.54 -35.85 6.06
N TRP A 305 28.29 -37.08 6.51
CA TRP A 305 29.33 -38.04 6.77
C TRP A 305 29.08 -39.37 6.06
N ASN A 306 29.98 -39.71 5.13
CA ASN A 306 29.93 -40.95 4.35
C ASN A 306 31.21 -41.78 4.59
N TYR A 307 31.06 -43.09 4.74
CA TYR A 307 32.14 -44.01 5.04
C TYR A 307 31.86 -45.42 4.52
N THR A 308 32.91 -46.17 4.21
CA THR A 308 32.81 -47.42 3.41
C THR A 308 32.26 -48.66 4.15
N THR A 309 32.04 -48.61 5.47
CA THR A 309 31.53 -49.76 6.25
C THR A 309 30.61 -49.29 7.36
N SER A 310 29.52 -50.00 7.68
CA SER A 310 28.42 -49.53 8.55
C SER A 310 28.70 -49.18 10.03
N ARG A 311 29.96 -49.18 10.51
CA ARG A 311 30.27 -48.85 11.93
C ARG A 311 31.57 -48.07 12.07
N MET A 312 31.49 -46.75 12.15
CA MET A 312 32.54 -45.96 12.78
C MET A 312 32.11 -45.59 14.20
N TYR A 313 32.92 -45.95 15.18
CA TYR A 313 32.59 -45.80 16.60
C TYR A 313 32.81 -44.38 17.14
N TYR A 314 33.53 -43.52 16.40
CA TYR A 314 33.99 -42.24 16.90
C TYR A 314 33.80 -41.09 15.89
N PRO A 315 32.91 -40.13 16.17
CA PRO A 315 32.76 -38.92 15.36
C PRO A 315 34.01 -38.03 15.38
N PRO A 316 34.24 -37.25 14.32
CA PRO A 316 35.31 -36.25 14.29
C PRO A 316 35.03 -35.13 15.32
N GLU A 317 36.09 -34.45 15.72
CA GLU A 317 36.07 -33.35 16.68
C GLU A 317 36.47 -32.03 15.99
N ILE A 318 35.81 -30.95 16.35
CA ILE A 318 36.30 -29.59 16.09
C ILE A 318 37.27 -29.25 17.23
N VAL A 319 38.51 -28.91 16.89
CA VAL A 319 39.57 -28.57 17.84
C VAL A 319 39.96 -27.11 17.63
N LEU A 320 39.71 -26.28 18.64
CA LEU A 320 40.12 -24.88 18.64
C LEU A 320 41.63 -24.73 18.93
N ASP A 321 42.18 -23.60 18.54
CA ASP A 321 43.58 -23.19 18.78
C ASP A 321 44.01 -23.20 20.25
N ASN A 322 43.09 -22.98 21.18
CA ASN A 322 43.33 -23.09 22.62
C ASN A 322 43.27 -24.53 23.16
N GLY A 323 43.14 -25.52 22.28
CA GLY A 323 43.05 -26.93 22.64
C GLY A 323 41.66 -27.40 23.08
N SER A 324 40.64 -26.54 23.05
CA SER A 324 39.25 -26.95 23.32
C SER A 324 38.76 -27.88 22.23
N ARG A 325 38.01 -28.92 22.59
CA ARG A 325 37.52 -29.94 21.67
C ARG A 325 36.01 -30.06 21.82
N ILE A 326 35.31 -30.17 20.71
CA ILE A 326 33.90 -30.53 20.69
C ILE A 326 33.64 -31.60 19.64
N ASN A 327 32.87 -32.61 20.03
CA ASN A 327 32.43 -33.67 19.13
C ASN A 327 31.48 -33.07 18.07
N ILE A 328 31.64 -33.41 16.80
CA ILE A 328 30.78 -32.85 15.73
C ILE A 328 29.29 -33.18 15.95
N ASN A 329 28.97 -34.32 16.56
CA ASN A 329 27.61 -34.70 16.89
C ASN A 329 27.05 -33.83 18.03
N GLU A 330 27.89 -33.42 18.98
CA GLU A 330 27.53 -32.52 20.08
C GLU A 330 27.47 -31.06 19.64
N ALA A 331 28.34 -30.68 18.70
CA ALA A 331 28.34 -29.35 18.11
C ALA A 331 27.01 -29.04 17.42
N GLY A 332 26.43 -30.04 16.73
CA GLY A 332 25.12 -29.96 16.08
C GLY A 332 24.92 -28.71 15.21
N SER A 333 23.67 -28.25 15.10
CA SER A 333 23.32 -27.04 14.33
C SER A 333 23.48 -25.73 15.11
N GLY A 334 24.28 -25.71 16.18
CA GLY A 334 24.25 -24.62 17.15
C GLY A 334 25.61 -24.15 17.67
N TYR A 335 26.67 -24.94 17.52
CA TYR A 335 27.99 -24.55 18.00
C TYR A 335 28.58 -23.39 17.22
N VAL A 336 29.04 -22.37 17.95
CA VAL A 336 29.60 -21.14 17.38
C VAL A 336 31.09 -21.07 17.67
N ILE A 337 31.87 -20.87 16.62
CA ILE A 337 33.30 -20.59 16.70
C ILE A 337 33.47 -19.07 16.62
N PRO A 338 33.96 -18.41 17.68
CA PRO A 338 34.07 -16.96 17.71
C PRO A 338 35.20 -16.46 16.81
N GLY A 339 35.06 -15.22 16.35
CA GLY A 339 36.05 -14.55 15.50
C GLY A 339 37.40 -14.37 16.17
N GLY A 340 38.45 -14.36 15.34
CA GLY A 340 39.83 -14.29 15.81
C GLY A 340 40.35 -15.60 16.39
N ARG A 341 39.58 -16.69 16.30
CA ARG A 341 40.04 -18.05 16.60
C ARG A 341 40.47 -18.77 15.34
N SER A 342 41.32 -19.77 15.52
CA SER A 342 41.53 -20.82 14.53
C SER A 342 41.04 -22.17 15.05
N PHE A 343 40.58 -23.02 14.14
CA PHE A 343 40.18 -24.39 14.48
C PHE A 343 40.60 -25.38 13.40
N LYS A 344 40.61 -26.66 13.73
CA LYS A 344 40.81 -27.77 12.80
C LYS A 344 39.82 -28.90 13.10
N ILE A 345 39.61 -29.76 12.11
CA ILE A 345 38.81 -30.98 12.25
C ILE A 345 39.77 -32.13 12.53
N HIS A 346 39.56 -32.83 13.64
CA HIS A 346 40.36 -33.96 14.09
C HIS A 346 39.51 -35.23 14.03
N THR A 347 39.92 -36.20 13.23
CA THR A 347 39.33 -37.55 13.27
C THR A 347 39.94 -38.33 14.44
N LYS A 348 39.17 -39.16 15.14
CA LYS A 348 39.72 -39.97 16.23
C LYS A 348 40.67 -41.05 15.71
N PRO A 349 41.66 -41.47 16.51
CA PRO A 349 42.59 -42.50 16.08
C PRO A 349 41.91 -43.84 15.84
N MET A 350 42.33 -44.52 14.78
CA MET A 350 41.80 -45.84 14.42
C MET A 350 42.90 -46.90 14.48
N TYR A 351 42.50 -48.12 14.81
CA TYR A 351 43.41 -49.26 14.86
C TYR A 351 43.76 -49.71 13.44
N ALA A 352 44.98 -50.23 13.26
CA ALA A 352 45.52 -50.66 11.97
C ALA A 352 44.72 -51.76 11.26
N SER A 353 43.72 -52.36 11.89
CA SER A 353 42.84 -53.38 11.29
C SER A 353 41.63 -52.80 10.54
N ASP A 354 41.35 -51.49 10.72
CA ASP A 354 40.06 -50.86 10.44
C ASP A 354 40.17 -49.71 9.42
N TYR A 355 40.92 -49.93 8.33
CA TYR A 355 41.11 -48.93 7.29
C TYR A 355 39.81 -48.71 6.49
N TYR A 356 39.11 -47.60 6.75
CA TYR A 356 37.95 -47.20 5.96
C TYR A 356 38.21 -45.88 5.24
N THR A 357 37.53 -45.71 4.10
CA THR A 357 37.52 -44.42 3.41
C THR A 357 36.40 -43.56 3.98
N TYR A 358 36.69 -42.32 4.32
CA TYR A 358 35.71 -41.36 4.82
C TYR A 358 35.65 -40.16 3.89
N LYS A 359 34.44 -39.64 3.74
CA LYS A 359 34.14 -38.35 3.14
C LYS A 359 33.27 -37.57 4.12
N LEU A 360 33.81 -36.49 4.65
CA LEU A 360 33.14 -35.60 5.59
C LEU A 360 32.96 -34.25 4.93
N LYS A 361 31.72 -33.73 4.94
CA LYS A 361 31.40 -32.35 4.59
C LYS A 361 30.83 -31.66 5.82
N ILE A 362 31.33 -30.47 6.14
CA ILE A 362 30.81 -29.67 7.26
C ILE A 362 30.40 -28.31 6.71
N TYR A 363 29.22 -27.86 7.11
CA TYR A 363 28.64 -26.58 6.70
C TYR A 363 28.59 -25.65 7.90
N PHE A 364 29.23 -24.49 7.77
CA PHE A 364 29.07 -23.38 8.71
C PHE A 364 28.34 -22.23 8.06
N HIS A 365 27.63 -21.48 8.87
CA HIS A 365 27.00 -20.21 8.57
C HIS A 365 27.84 -19.09 9.17
N GLU A 366 28.17 -18.08 8.38
CA GLU A 366 28.95 -16.93 8.82
C GLU A 366 28.02 -15.84 9.38
N ASP A 367 28.03 -15.71 10.71
CA ASP A 367 27.35 -14.65 11.45
C ASP A 367 28.31 -13.45 11.69
N ASP A 368 27.77 -12.25 11.82
CA ASP A 368 28.49 -11.14 12.47
C ASP A 368 28.53 -11.40 13.98
N ALA A 369 29.71 -11.19 14.60
CA ALA A 369 29.97 -11.58 16.00
C ALA A 369 29.27 -10.73 17.05
#